data_AF-A0A843KQP2-F1
#
_entry.id   AF-A0A843KQP2-F1
#
_cell.length_a   1.000
_cell.length_b   1.000
_cell.length_c   1.000
_cell.angle_alpha   90.00
_cell.angle_beta   90.00
_cell.angle_gamma   90.00
#
_symmetry.space_group_name_H-M   'P 1'
#
loop_
_entity.id
_entity.type
_entity.pdbx_description
1 polymer ?
#
loop_
_entity_poly.entity_id
_entity_poly.type
_entity_poly.pdbx_seq_one_letter_code
_entity_poly.pdbx_strand_id
1 'polypeptide(L)'
;MFQGLSERTETAVSLCNLTQHYIRLYRPDGTALELPPSGKVARVASAPEILGEVEGVPVLYTTYGQALNLPDPQEGVMYITSWVVAEVMKRADVVCPDTSPRSAVRDEQGKILGVKALRSYTDMGNTPSLRMALLHEPKSACV
;
A
#
# COMPACT_ATOMS: atom_id res chain seq x y z
N MET A 1 -40.40 20.87 -17.36
CA MET A 1 -40.18 20.75 -15.90
C MET A 1 -40.59 19.35 -15.53
N PHE A 2 -39.74 18.39 -15.16
CA PHE A 2 -38.43 18.44 -14.52
C PHE A 2 -37.51 17.39 -15.18
N GLN A 3 -36.27 17.77 -15.47
CA GLN A 3 -35.18 16.83 -15.78
C GLN A 3 -34.81 16.10 -14.49
N GLY A 4 -34.97 14.78 -14.46
CA GLY A 4 -34.36 13.92 -13.45
C GLY A 4 -32.92 13.61 -13.85
N LEU A 5 -32.00 14.48 -13.44
CA LEU A 5 -30.57 14.18 -13.33
C LEU A 5 -30.28 13.68 -11.92
N SER A 6 -29.24 12.84 -11.81
CA SER A 6 -28.53 12.40 -10.59
C SER A 6 -29.00 11.03 -10.04
N GLU A 7 -28.16 10.01 -9.84
CA GLU A 7 -26.75 10.00 -9.45
C GLU A 7 -25.96 8.83 -10.08
N ARG A 8 -24.68 9.11 -10.33
CA ARG A 8 -23.66 8.27 -10.97
C ARG A 8 -23.26 7.11 -10.04
N THR A 9 -23.01 5.93 -10.60
CA THR A 9 -22.40 4.78 -9.90
C THR A 9 -21.04 5.17 -9.30
N GLU A 10 -21.01 5.37 -7.98
CA GLU A 10 -19.81 5.68 -7.21
C GLU A 10 -18.85 4.49 -7.17
N THR A 11 -17.80 4.58 -7.99
CA THR A 11 -16.72 3.60 -8.06
C THR A 11 -15.59 4.04 -7.11
N ALA A 12 -15.87 4.13 -5.81
CA ALA A 12 -14.91 4.63 -4.82
C ALA A 12 -14.02 3.51 -4.27
N VAL A 13 -12.69 3.67 -4.32
CA VAL A 13 -11.74 2.76 -3.64
C VAL A 13 -11.70 3.05 -2.16
N SER A 14 -11.73 2.01 -1.33
CA SER A 14 -11.37 2.08 0.08
C SER A 14 -9.92 1.65 0.30
N LEU A 15 -9.18 2.41 1.10
CA LEU A 15 -7.81 2.11 1.48
C LEU A 15 -7.77 1.52 2.89
N CYS A 16 -7.22 0.32 3.04
CA CYS A 16 -7.07 -0.36 4.33
C CYS A 16 -5.58 -0.41 4.73
N ASN A 17 -5.22 0.27 5.81
CA ASN A 17 -3.84 0.28 6.31
C ASN A 17 -3.58 -0.96 7.18
N LEU A 18 -2.89 -1.95 6.61
CA LEU A 18 -2.43 -3.16 7.30
C LEU A 18 -1.00 -3.02 7.84
N THR A 19 -0.55 -1.80 8.10
CA THR A 19 0.71 -1.51 8.79
C THR A 19 0.44 -1.07 10.23
N GLN A 20 1.49 -1.07 11.05
CA GLN A 20 1.40 -0.65 12.46
C GLN A 20 1.51 0.87 12.66
N HIS A 21 1.76 1.62 11.59
CA HIS A 21 2.03 3.06 11.66
C HIS A 21 0.91 3.84 10.97
N TYR A 22 0.66 5.06 11.45
CA TYR A 22 -0.12 6.03 10.70
C TYR A 22 0.56 6.29 9.36
N ILE A 23 -0.23 6.25 8.29
CA ILE A 23 0.25 6.59 6.95
C ILE A 23 -0.39 7.91 6.55
N ARG A 24 0.44 8.85 6.12
CA ARG A 24 0.01 10.12 5.57
C ARG A 24 0.33 10.17 4.09
N LEU A 25 -0.71 10.29 3.26
CA LEU A 25 -0.60 10.41 1.81
C LEU A 25 -0.83 11.86 1.40
N TYR A 26 0.20 12.53 0.91
CA TYR A 26 0.11 13.90 0.40
C TYR A 26 -0.41 13.90 -1.04
N ARG A 27 -1.48 14.64 -1.26
CA ARG A 27 -2.09 14.84 -2.57
C ARG A 27 -1.42 16.00 -3.32
N PRO A 28 -1.58 16.09 -4.66
CA PRO A 28 -1.03 17.19 -5.45
C PRO A 28 -1.53 18.58 -5.03
N ASP A 29 -2.73 18.67 -4.45
CA ASP A 29 -3.32 19.92 -3.93
C ASP A 29 -2.73 20.37 -2.58
N GLY A 30 -1.78 19.62 -2.02
CA GLY A 30 -1.14 19.90 -0.74
C GLY A 30 -1.91 19.37 0.48
N THR A 31 -3.11 18.83 0.30
CA THR A 31 -3.84 18.15 1.38
C THR A 31 -3.22 16.80 1.70
N ALA A 32 -3.49 16.30 2.90
CA ALA A 32 -3.03 14.98 3.33
C ALA A 32 -4.22 14.08 3.69
N LEU A 33 -4.20 12.86 3.17
CA LEU A 33 -5.05 11.77 3.64
C LEU A 33 -4.33 11.01 4.74
N GLU A 34 -4.92 10.95 5.93
CA GLU A 34 -4.39 10.18 7.05
C GLU A 34 -5.11 8.84 7.17
N LEU A 35 -4.32 7.78 7.24
CA LEU A 35 -4.79 6.41 7.30
C LEU A 35 -4.31 5.79 8.62
N PRO A 36 -5.17 5.68 9.64
CA PRO A 36 -4.81 5.01 10.89
C PRO A 36 -4.55 3.52 10.64
N PRO A 37 -3.74 2.86 11.49
CA PRO A 37 -3.65 1.40 11.49
C PRO A 37 -5.03 0.77 11.64
N SER A 38 -5.36 -0.23 10.82
CA SER A 38 -6.63 -0.99 10.92
C SER A 38 -6.71 -1.93 12.14
N GLY A 39 -5.68 -1.94 12.99
CA GLY A 39 -5.52 -2.93 14.06
C GLY A 39 -5.08 -4.32 13.58
N LYS A 40 -5.14 -4.61 12.27
CA LYS A 40 -4.57 -5.80 11.65
C LYS A 40 -3.28 -5.45 10.93
N VAL A 41 -2.28 -6.32 11.08
CA VAL A 41 -0.94 -6.04 10.58
C VAL A 41 -0.49 -7.18 9.68
N ALA A 42 -0.42 -6.91 8.37
CA ALA A 42 0.03 -7.89 7.38
C ALA A 42 1.53 -8.13 7.52
N ARG A 43 1.92 -9.41 7.44
CA ARG A 43 3.30 -9.88 7.55
C ARG A 43 3.53 -11.03 6.57
N VAL A 44 4.78 -11.29 6.24
CA VAL A 44 5.20 -12.54 5.59
C VAL A 44 6.17 -13.24 6.52
N ALA A 45 6.06 -14.56 6.62
CA ALA A 45 7.09 -15.34 7.31
C ALA A 45 8.40 -15.24 6.54
N SER A 46 9.52 -15.05 7.24
CA SER A 46 10.85 -14.96 6.65
C SER A 46 11.77 -15.98 7.30
N ALA A 47 12.45 -16.80 6.50
CA ALA A 47 13.44 -17.76 6.96
C ALA A 47 14.81 -17.39 6.35
N PRO A 48 15.68 -16.70 7.11
CA PRO A 48 17.05 -16.43 6.68
C PRO A 48 17.95 -17.65 6.86
N GLU A 49 18.75 -17.96 5.84
CA GLU A 49 19.76 -19.01 5.83
C GLU A 49 21.13 -18.40 5.48
N ILE A 50 22.20 -18.90 6.11
CA ILE A 50 23.56 -18.46 5.77
C ILE A 50 23.97 -19.11 4.45
N LEU A 51 24.23 -18.29 3.44
CA LEU A 51 24.66 -18.71 2.11
C LEU A 51 26.18 -18.83 2.02
N GLY A 52 26.91 -18.09 2.87
CA GLY A 52 28.37 -18.10 2.96
C GLY A 52 28.89 -16.92 3.77
N GLU A 53 30.16 -16.57 3.61
CA GLU A 53 30.79 -15.42 4.27
C GLU A 53 31.65 -14.62 3.27
N VAL A 54 31.72 -13.30 3.47
CA VAL A 54 32.65 -12.40 2.76
C VAL A 54 33.47 -11.67 3.83
N GLU A 55 34.80 -11.80 3.79
CA GLU A 55 35.71 -11.23 4.81
C GLU A 55 35.31 -11.61 6.27
N GLY A 56 34.79 -12.83 6.47
CA GLY A 56 34.33 -13.31 7.77
C GLY A 56 32.96 -12.77 8.22
N VAL A 57 32.22 -12.09 7.33
CA VAL A 57 30.86 -11.59 7.59
C VAL A 57 29.83 -12.50 6.90
N PRO A 58 28.83 -13.04 7.62
CA PRO A 58 27.84 -13.95 7.05
C PRO A 58 26.93 -13.24 6.03
N VAL A 59 26.77 -13.88 4.88
CA VAL A 59 25.85 -13.49 3.82
C VAL A 59 24.58 -14.32 3.98
N LEU A 60 23.45 -13.65 4.21
CA LEU A 60 22.16 -14.31 4.40
C LEU A 60 21.34 -14.31 3.10
N TYR A 61 20.68 -15.43 2.83
CA TYR A 61 19.59 -15.54 1.85
C TYR A 61 18.28 -15.74 2.58
N THR A 62 17.26 -14.93 2.27
CA THR A 62 15.97 -14.99 2.95
C THR A 62 14.91 -15.52 2.00
N THR A 63 14.27 -16.62 2.39
CA THR A 63 13.04 -17.09 1.75
C THR A 63 11.83 -16.52 2.46
N TYR A 64 10.77 -16.24 1.71
CA TYR A 64 9.51 -15.75 2.25
C TYR A 64 8.42 -16.80 2.09
N GLY A 65 7.67 -17.04 3.17
CA GLY A 65 6.52 -17.92 3.20
C GLY A 65 5.22 -17.20 2.84
N GLN A 66 4.11 -17.80 3.24
CA GLN A 66 2.78 -17.22 3.05
C GLN A 66 2.60 -15.92 3.84
N ALA A 67 1.72 -15.04 3.33
CA ALA A 67 1.30 -13.86 4.07
C ALA A 67 0.37 -14.24 5.22
N LEU A 68 0.60 -13.60 6.37
CA LEU A 68 -0.23 -13.63 7.55
C LEU A 68 -1.00 -12.32 7.65
N ASN A 69 -2.27 -12.39 8.08
CA ASN A 69 -3.16 -11.24 8.27
C ASN A 69 -3.33 -10.35 7.02
N LEU A 70 -3.12 -10.91 5.83
CA LEU A 70 -3.48 -10.29 4.57
C LEU A 70 -4.81 -10.90 4.09
N PRO A 71 -5.93 -10.15 4.11
CA PRO A 71 -7.22 -10.66 3.65
C PRO A 71 -7.19 -11.06 2.17
N ASP A 72 -8.11 -11.93 1.77
CA ASP A 72 -8.35 -12.23 0.35
C ASP A 72 -8.76 -10.96 -0.42
N PRO A 73 -8.52 -10.90 -1.75
CA PRO A 73 -8.87 -9.73 -2.54
C PRO A 73 -10.36 -9.39 -2.45
N GLN A 74 -10.65 -8.10 -2.26
CA GLN A 74 -12.01 -7.57 -2.21
C GLN A 74 -12.18 -6.48 -3.26
N GLU A 75 -13.29 -6.52 -3.99
CA GLU A 75 -13.58 -5.51 -5.00
C GLU A 75 -13.70 -4.13 -4.37
N GLY A 76 -13.02 -3.14 -4.96
CA GLY A 76 -13.00 -1.76 -4.46
C GLY A 76 -12.13 -1.53 -3.22
N VAL A 77 -11.37 -2.52 -2.74
CA VAL A 77 -10.45 -2.36 -1.60
C VAL A 77 -9.01 -2.46 -2.07
N MET A 78 -8.16 -1.55 -1.60
CA MET A 78 -6.71 -1.69 -1.69
C MET A 78 -6.09 -1.77 -0.29
N TYR A 79 -5.22 -2.75 -0.10
CA TYR A 79 -4.50 -2.99 1.14
C TYR A 79 -3.12 -2.34 1.10
N ILE A 80 -2.86 -1.45 2.05
CA ILE A 80 -1.55 -0.84 2.25
C ILE A 80 -0.77 -1.69 3.25
N THR A 81 0.36 -2.23 2.82
CA THR A 81 1.22 -3.12 3.61
C THR A 81 2.65 -2.58 3.69
N SER A 82 3.57 -3.34 4.31
CA SER A 82 5.00 -3.03 4.19
C SER A 82 5.50 -3.37 2.79
N TRP A 83 6.64 -2.77 2.41
CA TRP A 83 7.28 -3.07 1.13
C TRP A 83 7.48 -4.57 0.89
N VAL A 84 8.00 -5.28 1.88
CA VAL A 84 8.31 -6.72 1.77
C VAL A 84 7.05 -7.54 1.49
N VAL A 85 5.92 -7.24 2.15
CA VAL A 85 4.65 -7.94 1.90
C VAL A 85 4.16 -7.67 0.48
N ALA A 86 4.18 -6.42 0.02
CA ALA A 86 3.76 -6.06 -1.33
C ALA A 86 4.64 -6.72 -2.41
N GLU A 87 5.97 -6.73 -2.23
CA GLU A 87 6.93 -7.36 -3.14
C GLU A 87 6.79 -8.88 -3.19
N VAL A 88 6.61 -9.55 -2.05
CA VAL A 88 6.49 -11.01 -1.99
C VAL A 88 5.17 -11.47 -2.59
N MET A 89 4.08 -10.77 -2.27
CA MET A 89 2.73 -11.20 -2.69
C MET A 89 2.40 -10.84 -4.14
N LYS A 90 2.97 -9.73 -4.68
CA LYS A 90 2.73 -9.25 -6.05
C LYS A 90 1.25 -9.22 -6.46
N ARG A 91 0.38 -8.91 -5.49
CA ARG A 91 -1.06 -8.82 -5.65
C ARG A 91 -1.46 -7.44 -6.17
N ALA A 92 -2.43 -7.39 -7.09
CA ALA A 92 -2.85 -6.14 -7.73
C ALA A 92 -3.57 -5.19 -6.77
N ASP A 93 -4.19 -5.72 -5.72
CA ASP A 93 -4.88 -4.98 -4.67
C ASP A 93 -3.98 -4.65 -3.46
N VAL A 94 -2.68 -4.95 -3.54
CA VAL A 94 -1.72 -4.71 -2.46
C VAL A 94 -0.65 -3.71 -2.89
N VAL A 95 -0.52 -2.66 -2.10
CA VAL A 95 0.45 -1.57 -2.33
C VAL A 95 1.22 -1.26 -1.05
N CYS A 96 2.30 -0.50 -1.15
CA CYS A 96 3.02 0.05 0.00
C CYS A 96 3.31 1.55 -0.19
N PRO A 97 3.55 2.31 0.88
CA PRO A 97 4.04 3.69 0.77
C PRO A 97 5.35 3.75 -0.01
N ASP A 98 5.47 4.65 -1.01
CA ASP A 98 6.73 4.86 -1.69
C ASP A 98 7.62 5.81 -0.86
N THR A 99 8.54 5.24 -0.09
CA THR A 99 9.48 6.00 0.76
C THR A 99 10.75 6.43 0.00
N SER A 100 10.76 6.32 -1.33
CA SER A 100 11.87 6.79 -2.17
C SER A 100 12.08 8.30 -2.06
N PRO A 101 13.27 8.84 -2.39
CA PRO A 101 13.52 10.28 -2.37
C PRO A 101 12.58 11.12 -3.24
N ARG A 102 11.91 10.52 -4.23
CA ARG A 102 10.94 11.22 -5.10
C ARG A 102 9.58 11.42 -4.44
N SER A 103 9.20 10.56 -3.50
CA SER A 103 7.86 10.51 -2.92
C SER A 103 7.84 10.86 -1.43
N ALA A 104 8.87 10.49 -0.67
CA ALA A 104 8.94 10.75 0.76
C ALA A 104 8.91 12.25 1.06
N VAL A 105 8.00 12.66 1.93
CA VAL A 105 7.98 13.99 2.55
C VAL A 105 8.68 13.87 3.89
N ARG A 106 9.67 14.72 4.14
CA ARG A 106 10.50 14.69 5.35
C ARG A 106 10.47 16.04 6.06
N ASP A 107 10.65 16.01 7.37
CA ASP A 107 10.91 17.23 8.15
C ASP A 107 12.39 17.67 8.04
N GLU A 108 12.72 18.78 8.70
CA GLU A 108 14.07 19.34 8.73
C GLU A 108 15.12 18.40 9.33
N GLN A 109 14.69 17.40 10.12
CA GLN A 109 15.55 16.38 10.73
C GLN A 109 15.66 15.12 9.86
N GLY A 110 15.01 15.12 8.69
CA GLY A 110 15.01 14.00 7.74
C GLY A 110 14.04 12.87 8.09
N LYS A 111 13.19 13.03 9.11
CA LYS A 111 12.17 12.04 9.48
C LYS A 111 11.04 12.07 8.47
N ILE A 112 10.56 10.90 8.06
CA ILE A 112 9.45 10.78 7.11
C ILE A 112 8.14 11.20 7.79
N LEU A 113 7.50 12.24 7.25
CA LEU A 113 6.17 12.72 7.63
C LEU A 113 5.04 12.04 6.85
N GLY A 114 5.33 11.52 5.67
CA GLY A 114 4.38 10.86 4.78
C GLY A 114 4.97 10.63 3.40
N VAL A 115 4.13 10.25 2.45
CA VAL A 115 4.54 9.96 1.06
C VAL A 115 3.57 10.63 0.07
N LYS A 116 4.04 10.90 -1.15
CA LYS A 116 3.23 11.44 -2.26
C LYS A 116 2.70 10.35 -3.20
N ALA A 117 3.24 9.14 -3.09
CA ALA A 117 2.89 8.02 -3.95
C ALA A 117 2.81 6.71 -3.16
N LEU A 118 1.98 5.81 -3.68
CA LEU A 118 1.95 4.39 -3.34
C LEU A 118 2.68 3.60 -4.43
N ARG A 119 3.26 2.47 -4.06
CA ARG A 119 4.00 1.59 -4.96
C ARG A 119 3.30 0.23 -5.05
N SER A 120 3.13 -0.23 -6.28
CA SER A 120 2.73 -1.60 -6.61
C SER A 120 3.95 -2.37 -7.13
N TYR A 121 3.95 -3.69 -6.92
CA TYR A 121 4.96 -4.63 -7.42
C TYR A 121 4.41 -5.61 -8.46
N THR A 122 3.21 -5.32 -8.95
CA THR A 122 2.58 -6.03 -10.04
C THR A 122 1.98 -5.05 -11.04
N ASP A 123 1.92 -5.44 -12.30
CA ASP A 123 1.25 -4.63 -13.31
C ASP A 123 -0.27 -4.70 -13.09
N MET A 124 -0.83 -3.60 -12.62
CA MET A 124 -2.27 -3.46 -12.39
C MET A 124 -3.09 -3.40 -13.70
N GLY A 125 -2.43 -3.37 -14.86
CA GLY A 125 -3.00 -3.16 -16.18
C GLY A 125 -4.09 -4.16 -16.61
N ASN A 126 -4.21 -5.32 -15.95
CA ASN A 126 -5.18 -6.36 -16.29
C ASN A 126 -6.34 -6.52 -15.29
N THR A 127 -6.54 -5.57 -14.36
CA THR A 127 -7.68 -5.60 -13.40
C THR A 127 -8.65 -4.45 -13.69
N PRO A 128 -9.76 -4.68 -14.42
CA PRO A 128 -10.67 -3.61 -14.89
C PRO A 128 -11.26 -2.77 -13.76
N SER A 129 -11.59 -3.37 -12.62
CA SER A 129 -12.23 -2.70 -11.47
C SER A 129 -11.28 -1.74 -10.74
N LEU A 130 -10.01 -2.12 -10.53
CA LEU A 130 -9.01 -1.25 -9.89
C LEU A 130 -8.58 -0.10 -10.81
N ARG A 131 -8.54 -0.31 -12.13
CA ARG A 131 -8.24 0.74 -13.11
C ARG A 131 -9.27 1.87 -13.11
N MET A 132 -10.55 1.52 -12.97
CA MET A 132 -11.62 2.52 -12.84
C MET A 132 -11.51 3.26 -11.52
N ALA A 133 -11.15 2.57 -10.46
CA ALA A 133 -11.19 3.10 -9.11
C ALA A 133 -9.95 3.97 -8.77
N LEU A 134 -8.79 3.76 -9.43
CA LEU A 134 -7.59 4.62 -9.36
C LEU A 134 -7.77 6.03 -9.95
N LEU A 135 -8.81 6.25 -10.77
CA LEU A 135 -9.14 7.56 -11.36
C LEU A 135 -10.04 8.42 -10.46
N HIS A 136 -10.47 7.91 -9.31
CA HIS A 136 -11.46 8.54 -8.45
C HIS A 136 -10.94 8.74 -7.02
N GLU A 137 -11.49 9.73 -6.30
CA GLU A 137 -11.08 10.05 -4.95
C GLU A 137 -11.45 8.92 -3.97
N PRO A 138 -10.53 8.49 -3.07
CA PRO A 138 -10.85 7.48 -2.06
C PRO A 138 -11.86 8.05 -1.04
N LYS A 139 -13.02 7.42 -0.91
CA LYS A 139 -14.10 7.93 -0.04
C LYS A 139 -13.89 7.66 1.45
N SER A 140 -13.12 6.65 1.85
CA SER A 140 -12.95 6.29 3.27
C SER A 140 -11.81 5.30 3.52
N ALA A 141 -11.19 5.40 4.71
CA ALA A 141 -10.31 4.38 5.27
C ALA A 141 -11.15 3.27 5.93
N CYS A 142 -10.80 1.99 5.73
CA CYS A 142 -11.45 0.91 6.47
C CYS A 142 -11.12 1.04 7.97
N VAL A 143 -12.15 0.98 8.82
CA VAL A 143 -12.04 0.83 10.28
C VAL A 143 -11.97 -0.64 10.65
#